data_AF-A0A242NEF6-F1
#
_entry.id   AF-A0A242NEF6-F1
#
_cell.length_a   1.000
_cell.length_b   1.000
_cell.length_c   1.000
_cell.angle_alpha   90.00
_cell.angle_beta   90.00
_cell.angle_gamma   90.00
#
_symmetry.space_group_name_H-M   'P 1'
#
loop_
_entity.id
_entity.type
_entity.pdbx_description
1 polymer ?
#
loop_
_entity_poly.entity_id
_entity_poly.type
_entity_poly.pdbx_seq_one_letter_code
_entity_poly.pdbx_strand_id
1 'polypeptide(L)'
;KLMWTNDWSLGHTSAMLNLSSPGLLFVWLDRYHKKGFRGLEYRSRGKPCMKRTRIEPTHSDDEKTIEALKEEIAYLRAENAVLKKLEELKQAKRQQTKKKR
;
A
#
# COMPACT_ATOMS: atom_id res chain seq x y z
N LYS A 1 -2.86 14.24 -32.22
CA LYS A 1 -2.54 14.99 -33.47
C LYS A 1 -2.97 16.47 -33.43
N LEU A 2 -3.73 16.92 -32.44
CA LEU A 2 -4.32 18.27 -32.32
C LEU A 2 -3.38 19.47 -32.60
N MET A 3 -2.13 19.41 -32.14
CA MET A 3 -1.16 20.50 -32.36
C MET A 3 -0.73 20.61 -33.82
N TRP A 4 -0.37 19.48 -34.43
CA TRP A 4 0.15 19.40 -35.80
C TRP A 4 -0.94 19.49 -36.87
N THR A 5 -2.20 19.21 -36.51
CA THR A 5 -3.33 19.34 -37.44
C THR A 5 -3.84 20.77 -37.55
N ASN A 6 -3.52 21.63 -36.57
CA ASN A 6 -4.01 23.01 -36.50
C ASN A 6 -2.87 24.04 -36.51
N ASP A 7 -1.62 23.60 -36.78
CA ASP A 7 -0.40 24.43 -36.73
C ASP A 7 -0.28 25.28 -35.46
N TRP A 8 -0.68 24.71 -34.32
CA TRP A 8 -0.69 25.41 -33.05
C TRP A 8 0.70 25.48 -32.43
N SER A 9 1.02 26.62 -31.83
CA SER A 9 2.24 26.76 -31.01
C SER A 9 2.16 25.94 -29.72
N LEU A 10 3.31 25.63 -29.13
CA LEU A 10 3.40 24.96 -27.82
C LEU A 10 2.64 25.72 -26.72
N GLY A 11 2.65 27.06 -26.79
CA GLY A 11 1.94 27.92 -25.84
C GLY A 11 0.43 27.76 -25.96
N HIS A 12 -0.08 27.85 -27.19
CA HIS A 12 -1.52 27.74 -27.46
C HIS A 12 -2.05 26.34 -27.09
N THR A 13 -1.32 25.29 -27.46
CA THR A 13 -1.68 23.90 -27.12
C THR A 13 -1.59 23.60 -25.63
N SER A 14 -0.60 24.16 -24.93
CA SER A 14 -0.54 24.06 -23.46
C SER A 14 -1.76 24.68 -22.80
N ALA A 15 -2.19 25.87 -23.26
CA ALA A 15 -3.37 26.54 -22.71
C ALA A 15 -4.65 25.74 -22.99
N MET A 16 -4.82 25.26 -24.23
CA MET A 16 -5.98 24.45 -24.63
C MET A 16 -6.08 23.14 -23.83
N LEU A 17 -4.94 22.54 -23.50
CA LEU A 17 -4.86 21.29 -22.71
C LEU A 17 -4.81 21.54 -21.19
N ASN A 18 -4.99 22.78 -20.73
CA ASN A 18 -4.90 23.19 -19.33
C ASN A 18 -3.60 22.73 -18.62
N LEU A 19 -2.48 22.73 -19.36
CA LEU A 19 -1.17 22.40 -18.82
C LEU A 19 -0.55 23.62 -18.13
N SER A 20 0.09 23.38 -16.99
CA SER A 20 0.68 24.44 -16.16
C SER A 20 1.79 25.24 -16.85
N SER A 21 2.50 24.67 -17.82
CA SER A 21 3.45 25.42 -18.65
C SER A 21 3.66 24.77 -20.02
N PRO A 22 4.00 25.57 -21.06
CA PRO A 22 4.37 25.05 -22.37
C PRO A 22 5.61 24.14 -22.33
N GLY A 23 6.50 24.37 -21.35
CA GLY A 23 7.67 23.53 -21.11
C GLY A 23 7.33 22.09 -20.74
N LEU A 24 6.21 21.87 -20.03
CA LEU A 24 5.74 20.52 -19.70
C LEU A 24 5.41 19.72 -20.98
N LEU A 25 4.72 20.36 -21.92
CA LEU A 25 4.37 19.77 -23.21
C LEU A 25 5.62 19.46 -24.05
N PHE A 26 6.58 20.38 -24.09
CA PHE A 26 7.87 20.16 -24.77
C PHE A 26 8.62 18.94 -24.21
N VAL A 27 8.73 18.84 -22.88
CA VAL A 27 9.42 17.71 -22.23
C VAL A 27 8.71 16.38 -22.50
N TRP A 28 7.37 16.38 -22.55
CA TRP A 28 6.61 15.18 -22.89
C TRP A 28 6.83 14.75 -24.35
N LEU A 29 6.84 15.70 -25.29
CA LEU A 29 7.15 15.43 -26.68
C LEU A 29 8.56 14.85 -26.84
N ASP A 30 9.58 15.48 -26.24
CA ASP A 30 10.96 14.98 -26.29
C ASP A 30 11.10 13.56 -25.74
N ARG A 31 10.46 13.28 -24.59
CA ARG A 31 10.46 11.92 -24.00
C ARG A 31 9.76 10.91 -24.89
N TYR A 32 8.64 11.30 -25.49
CA TYR A 32 7.89 10.46 -26.41
C TYR A 32 8.71 10.15 -27.66
N HIS A 33 9.37 11.14 -28.26
CA HIS A 33 10.24 10.93 -29.42
C HIS A 33 11.43 10.00 -29.10
N LYS A 34 11.99 10.09 -27.88
CA LYS A 34 13.14 9.26 -27.48
C LYS A 34 12.78 7.83 -27.06
N LYS A 35 11.67 7.65 -26.35
CA LYS A 35 11.33 6.39 -25.64
C LYS A 35 9.95 5.85 -25.97
N GLY A 36 9.24 6.48 -26.92
CA GLY A 36 7.86 6.17 -27.24
C GLY A 36 6.92 6.37 -26.06
N PHE A 37 5.81 5.64 -26.08
CA PHE A 37 4.79 5.69 -25.03
C PHE A 37 5.34 5.32 -23.63
N ARG A 38 6.25 4.34 -23.57
CA ARG A 38 6.93 3.90 -22.32
C ARG A 38 7.76 4.99 -21.64
N GLY A 39 8.09 6.07 -22.37
CA GLY A 39 8.77 7.25 -21.83
C GLY A 39 7.86 8.19 -21.03
N LEU A 40 6.54 8.09 -21.25
CA LEU A 40 5.52 8.89 -20.57
C LEU A 40 4.88 8.17 -19.38
N GLU A 41 5.05 6.85 -19.29
CA GLU A 41 4.58 6.06 -18.15
C GLU A 41 5.18 6.58 -16.83
N TYR A 42 4.33 6.62 -15.79
CA TYR A 42 4.77 6.97 -14.45
C TYR A 42 5.77 5.91 -13.95
N ARG A 43 7.02 6.32 -13.78
CA ARG A 43 8.05 5.50 -13.14
C ARG A 43 8.16 5.92 -11.68
N SER A 44 8.33 4.94 -10.79
CA SER A 44 8.65 5.27 -9.41
C SER A 44 9.90 6.14 -9.39
N ARG A 45 9.74 7.37 -8.90
CA ARG A 45 10.85 8.29 -8.69
C ARG A 45 11.51 7.90 -7.37
N GLY A 46 12.81 7.65 -7.41
CA GLY A 46 13.60 7.32 -6.21
C GLY A 46 14.31 5.98 -6.28
N LYS A 47 15.01 5.65 -5.20
CA LYS A 47 15.72 4.38 -5.05
C LYS A 47 14.70 3.24 -4.91
N PRO A 48 14.88 2.09 -5.58
CA PRO A 48 13.98 0.95 -5.37
C PRO A 48 13.94 0.60 -3.88
N CYS A 49 12.73 0.40 -3.35
CA CYS A 49 12.56 -0.11 -2.00
C CYS A 49 13.31 -1.45 -1.89
N MET A 50 14.08 -1.64 -0.82
CA MET A 50 14.70 -2.93 -0.52
C MET A 50 13.62 -4.01 -0.60
N LYS A 51 13.87 -5.08 -1.38
CA LYS A 51 12.93 -6.21 -1.48
C LYS A 51 12.73 -6.77 -0.07
N ARG A 52 11.58 -6.52 0.54
CA ARG A 52 11.16 -7.30 1.71
C ARG A 52 10.83 -8.68 1.19
N THR A 53 11.52 -9.70 1.69
CA THR A 53 11.07 -11.08 1.58
C THR A 53 9.67 -11.12 2.17
N ARG A 54 8.65 -11.21 1.30
CA ARG A 54 7.31 -11.54 1.73
C ARG A 54 7.39 -12.96 2.25
N ILE A 55 7.32 -13.12 3.56
CA ILE A 55 7.02 -14.42 4.15
C ILE A 55 5.58 -14.67 3.70
N GLU A 56 5.40 -15.47 2.66
CA GLU A 56 4.08 -15.97 2.34
C GLU A 56 3.66 -16.90 3.48
N PRO A 57 2.43 -16.79 4.00
CA PRO A 57 1.93 -17.80 4.93
C PRO A 57 2.00 -19.14 4.20
N THR A 58 2.79 -20.07 4.71
CA THR A 58 3.10 -21.35 4.05
C THR A 58 1.89 -22.28 3.92
N HIS A 59 0.72 -21.88 4.42
CA HIS A 59 -0.48 -22.71 4.42
C HIS A 59 -1.70 -21.84 4.15
N SER A 60 -2.35 -22.07 2.99
CA SER A 60 -3.75 -21.73 2.81
C SER A 60 -4.56 -22.57 3.80
N ASP A 61 -5.37 -21.92 4.62
CA ASP A 61 -6.29 -22.62 5.55
C ASP A 61 -7.30 -23.53 4.83
N ASP A 62 -7.40 -23.43 3.51
CA ASP A 62 -8.36 -24.14 2.66
C ASP A 62 -8.12 -25.67 2.53
N GLU A 63 -6.96 -26.19 2.95
CA GLU A 63 -6.64 -27.63 2.91
C GLU A 63 -6.63 -28.32 4.28
N LYS A 64 -6.92 -27.62 5.38
CA LYS A 64 -6.91 -28.23 6.72
C LYS A 64 -8.14 -29.13 6.91
N THR A 65 -7.93 -30.35 7.38
CA THR A 65 -9.01 -31.25 7.79
C THR A 65 -9.83 -30.64 8.93
N ILE A 66 -11.12 -30.97 8.99
CA ILE A 66 -12.06 -30.46 10.02
C ILE A 66 -11.54 -30.72 11.45
N GLU A 67 -10.81 -31.80 11.65
CA GLU A 67 -10.18 -32.16 12.93
C GLU A 67 -9.08 -31.17 13.33
N ALA A 68 -8.17 -30.85 12.41
CA ALA A 68 -7.12 -29.86 12.66
C ALA A 68 -7.68 -28.46 12.99
N LEU A 69 -8.79 -28.07 12.33
CA LEU A 69 -9.47 -26.82 12.65
C LEU A 69 -10.09 -26.83 14.06
N LYS A 70 -10.64 -27.96 14.51
CA LYS A 70 -11.19 -28.10 15.87
C LYS A 70 -10.09 -28.03 16.94
N GLU A 71 -8.95 -28.65 16.68
CA GLU A 71 -7.78 -28.60 17.56
C GLU A 71 -7.24 -27.18 17.67
N GLU A 72 -7.10 -26.47 16.55
CA GLU A 72 -6.68 -25.06 16.53
C GLU A 72 -7.66 -24.17 17.32
N ILE A 73 -8.98 -24.35 17.14
CA ILE A 73 -9.98 -23.60 17.91
C ILE A 73 -9.86 -23.90 19.41
N ALA A 74 -9.62 -25.16 19.79
CA ALA A 74 -9.45 -25.54 21.19
C ALA A 74 -8.19 -24.90 21.80
N TYR A 75 -7.08 -24.92 21.05
CA TYR A 75 -5.82 -24.28 21.43
C TYR A 75 -5.99 -22.77 21.61
N LEU A 76 -6.57 -22.09 20.61
CA LEU A 76 -6.83 -20.65 20.66
C LEU A 76 -7.77 -20.27 21.81
N ARG A 77 -8.75 -21.12 22.16
CA ARG A 77 -9.63 -20.89 23.32
C ARG A 77 -8.87 -20.99 24.64
N ALA A 78 -7.96 -21.96 24.77
CA ALA A 78 -7.12 -22.10 25.96
C ALA A 78 -6.19 -20.88 26.11
N GLU A 79 -5.53 -20.44 25.04
CA GLU A 79 -4.67 -19.25 25.05
C GLU A 79 -5.47 -17.99 25.45
N ASN A 80 -6.63 -17.77 24.86
CA ASN A 80 -7.50 -16.65 25.20
C ASN A 80 -7.97 -16.68 26.66
N ALA A 81 -8.23 -17.85 27.23
CA ALA A 81 -8.61 -17.98 28.64
C ALA A 81 -7.46 -17.54 29.58
N VAL A 82 -6.22 -17.90 29.23
CA VAL A 82 -5.03 -17.48 29.98
C VAL A 82 -4.84 -15.96 29.89
N LEU A 83 -4.98 -15.39 28.69
CA LEU A 83 -4.86 -13.94 28.48
C LEU A 83 -5.91 -13.15 29.27
N LYS A 84 -7.18 -13.59 29.27
CA LYS A 84 -8.24 -12.96 30.07
C LYS A 84 -7.93 -12.99 31.56
N LYS A 85 -7.45 -14.13 32.08
CA LYS A 85 -7.05 -14.24 33.49
C LYS A 85 -5.89 -13.29 33.83
N LEU A 86 -4.93 -13.10 32.91
CA LEU A 86 -3.86 -12.13 33.09
C LEU A 86 -4.37 -10.67 33.09
N GLU A 87 -5.33 -10.35 32.23
CA GLU A 87 -5.95 -9.03 32.19
C GLU A 87 -6.72 -8.72 33.47
N GLU A 88 -7.51 -9.67 33.97
CA GLU A 88 -8.22 -9.56 35.25
C GLU A 88 -7.26 -9.26 36.40
N LEU A 89 -6.14 -9.99 36.49
CA LEU A 89 -5.11 -9.76 37.51
C LEU A 89 -4.48 -8.37 37.39
N LYS A 90 -4.20 -7.91 36.15
CA LYS A 90 -3.69 -6.55 35.92
C LYS A 90 -4.71 -5.49 36.33
N GLN A 91 -5.99 -5.70 36.05
CA GLN A 91 -7.07 -4.79 36.43
C GLN A 91 -7.25 -4.73 37.96
N ALA A 92 -7.24 -5.88 38.64
CA ALA A 92 -7.30 -5.94 40.10
C ALA A 92 -6.13 -5.17 40.76
N LYS A 93 -4.90 -5.36 40.27
CA LYS A 93 -3.73 -4.59 40.73
C LYS A 93 -3.90 -3.09 40.54
N ARG A 94 -4.40 -2.64 39.37
CA ARG A 94 -4.67 -1.22 39.09
C ARG A 94 -5.74 -0.63 40.02
N GLN A 95 -6.76 -1.41 40.38
CA GLN A 95 -7.78 -0.95 41.33
C GLN A 95 -7.23 -0.84 42.75
N GLN A 96 -6.39 -1.79 43.18
CA GLN A 96 -5.74 -1.73 44.49
C GLN A 96 -4.80 -0.52 44.63
N THR A 97 -4.02 -0.19 43.59
CA THR A 97 -3.14 0.99 43.63
C THR A 97 -3.92 2.31 43.62
N LYS A 98 -5.08 2.37 42.95
CA LYS A 98 -5.97 3.54 43.00
C LYS A 98 -6.63 3.74 44.36
N LYS A 99 -6.99 2.66 45.07
CA LYS A 99 -7.59 2.74 46.41
C LYS A 99 -6.58 3.11 47.52
N LYS A 100 -5.27 2.97 47.25
CA LYS A 100 -4.19 3.33 48.19
C LYS A 100 -3.66 4.77 48.01
N ARG A 101 -4.12 5.49 46.99
CA ARG A 101 -3.85 6.94 46.81
C ARG A 101 -5.04 7.72 47.31
#